data_AF-A0A087D5Q6-F1
#
_entry.id   AF-A0A087D5Q6-F1
#
_cell.length_a   1.000
_cell.length_b   1.000
_cell.length_c   1.000
_cell.angle_alpha   90.00
_cell.angle_beta   90.00
_cell.angle_gamma   90.00
#
_symmetry.space_group_name_H-M   'P 1'
#
loop_
_entity.id
_entity.type
_entity.pdbx_description
1 polymer ?
#
loop_
_entity_poly.entity_id
_entity_poly.type
_entity_poly.pdbx_seq_one_letter_code
_entity_poly.pdbx_strand_id
1 'polypeptide(L)'
;MYASEWNRFSRMTYEANWHDGPNLAGDITKVDASSIPDFDLLLAGFPCQPFSLAGVSKKNSLGRPTGFADRTQGTLFFDVARIIKAKRPKAFLLENVKNLVSHDHGRTFRTILSMLEDELGYHVSWRVIDTDGWLPQHRERTYIVGFLKPNGFSFDSVQAPGHGDVGTILEDCAPDKYTLSDRMWGYLQRYRAKHEAAGNGFGYGMVSTDSPRTRTLSARYGKDGSEILVSRGEGLNPRRLTPRECARLMGYPDSFAIPVSDTQAYRQLGNSVAVPVIRAIGERMAPFL
;
A
#
# COMPACT_ATOMS: atom_id res chain seq x y z
N MET A 1 -9.55 -13.73 -14.92
CA MET A 1 -8.95 -13.20 -13.68
C MET A 1 -7.51 -13.69 -13.60
N TYR A 2 -6.56 -12.85 -13.18
CA TYR A 2 -5.13 -13.16 -13.10
C TYR A 2 -4.51 -12.41 -11.92
N ALA A 3 -3.60 -13.05 -11.20
CA ALA A 3 -2.88 -12.45 -10.07
C ALA A 3 -1.38 -12.76 -10.14
N SER A 4 -0.54 -11.82 -9.69
CA SER A 4 0.91 -11.99 -9.62
C SER A 4 1.45 -11.51 -8.28
N GLU A 5 2.13 -12.39 -7.56
CA GLU A 5 2.77 -12.09 -6.27
C GLU A 5 4.02 -12.97 -6.12
N TRP A 6 5.20 -12.34 -6.04
CA TRP A 6 6.48 -13.03 -5.92
C TRP A 6 6.78 -13.52 -4.50
N ASN A 7 6.21 -12.89 -3.46
CA ASN A 7 6.48 -13.23 -2.08
C ASN A 7 5.72 -14.49 -1.67
N ARG A 8 6.46 -15.57 -1.41
CA ARG A 8 5.90 -16.87 -0.99
C ARG A 8 4.92 -16.77 0.18
N PHE A 9 5.18 -15.96 1.20
CA PHE A 9 4.29 -15.85 2.36
C PHE A 9 3.01 -15.08 2.03
N SER A 10 3.11 -14.02 1.20
CA SER A 10 1.92 -13.32 0.70
C SER A 10 1.04 -14.25 -0.13
N ARG A 11 1.64 -15.11 -0.96
CA ARG A 11 0.92 -16.14 -1.72
C ARG A 11 0.14 -17.09 -0.83
N MET A 12 0.77 -17.61 0.24
CA MET A 12 0.11 -18.48 1.21
C MET A 12 -1.12 -17.81 1.84
N THR A 13 -0.98 -16.55 2.27
CA THR A 13 -2.10 -15.79 2.84
C THR A 13 -3.18 -15.54 1.79
N TYR A 14 -2.81 -15.24 0.54
CA TYR A 14 -3.77 -15.04 -0.54
C TYR A 14 -4.57 -16.31 -0.84
N GLU A 15 -3.91 -17.43 -1.06
CA GLU A 15 -4.53 -18.74 -1.37
C GLU A 15 -5.44 -19.25 -0.23
N ALA A 16 -5.18 -18.86 1.02
CA ALA A 16 -6.02 -19.20 2.17
C ALA A 16 -7.32 -18.39 2.27
N ASN A 17 -7.41 -17.26 1.57
CA ASN A 17 -8.55 -16.34 1.63
C ASN A 17 -9.33 -16.25 0.31
N TRP A 18 -8.67 -16.52 -0.81
CA TRP A 18 -9.25 -16.46 -2.14
C TRP A 18 -8.97 -17.76 -2.89
N HIS A 19 -10.01 -18.32 -3.51
CA HIS A 19 -9.95 -19.58 -4.25
C HIS A 19 -10.03 -19.33 -5.77
N ASP A 20 -9.47 -18.21 -6.22
CA ASP A 20 -9.62 -17.67 -7.58
C ASP A 20 -8.83 -18.43 -8.66
N GLY A 21 -8.55 -19.72 -8.42
CA GLY A 21 -7.94 -20.66 -9.37
C GLY A 21 -6.40 -20.76 -9.29
N PRO A 22 -5.79 -21.69 -10.06
CA PRO A 22 -4.40 -22.14 -9.88
C PRO A 22 -3.31 -21.16 -10.35
N ASN A 23 -3.65 -19.95 -10.78
CA ASN A 23 -2.76 -19.10 -11.56
C ASN A 23 -2.25 -17.88 -10.79
N LEU A 24 -1.78 -18.09 -9.56
CA LEU A 24 -0.98 -17.07 -8.87
C LEU A 24 0.44 -17.07 -9.45
N ALA A 25 0.67 -16.19 -10.42
CA ALA A 25 1.96 -16.01 -11.02
C ALA A 25 2.97 -15.47 -10.01
N GLY A 26 4.25 -15.80 -10.19
CA GLY A 26 5.32 -15.34 -9.33
C GLY A 26 5.84 -13.96 -9.75
N ASP A 27 7.10 -13.95 -10.16
CA ASP A 27 7.83 -12.76 -10.58
C ASP A 27 7.31 -12.23 -11.93
N ILE A 28 6.60 -11.09 -11.90
CA ILE A 28 5.97 -10.47 -13.07
C ILE A 28 6.97 -10.06 -14.15
N THR A 29 8.24 -9.85 -13.79
CA THR A 29 9.31 -9.48 -14.75
C THR A 29 9.62 -10.60 -15.73
N LYS A 30 9.25 -11.85 -15.38
CA LYS A 30 9.44 -13.06 -16.20
C LYS A 30 8.21 -13.45 -16.99
N VAL A 31 7.09 -12.76 -16.79
CA VAL A 31 5.82 -13.06 -17.44
C VAL A 31 5.71 -12.24 -18.73
N ASP A 32 5.55 -12.93 -19.85
CA ASP A 32 5.17 -12.27 -21.10
C ASP A 32 3.76 -11.69 -20.97
N ALA A 33 3.59 -10.42 -21.36
CA ALA A 33 2.30 -9.76 -21.28
C ALA A 33 1.26 -10.43 -22.19
N SER A 34 1.70 -11.06 -23.29
CA SER A 34 0.80 -11.75 -24.23
C SER A 34 0.10 -12.97 -23.60
N SER A 35 0.74 -13.63 -22.63
CA SER A 35 0.22 -14.85 -21.98
C SER A 35 -0.78 -14.57 -20.87
N ILE A 36 -0.86 -13.33 -20.39
CA ILE A 36 -1.89 -12.91 -19.43
C ILE A 36 -3.26 -13.01 -20.14
N PRO A 37 -4.33 -13.52 -19.51
CA PRO A 37 -5.67 -13.47 -20.11
C PRO A 37 -6.12 -12.03 -20.38
N ASP A 38 -7.10 -11.83 -21.25
CA ASP A 38 -7.69 -10.51 -21.43
C ASP A 38 -8.52 -10.11 -20.19
N PHE A 39 -8.53 -8.81 -19.87
CA PHE A 39 -9.22 -8.25 -18.71
C PHE A 39 -9.62 -6.80 -18.96
N ASP A 40 -10.72 -6.38 -18.31
CA ASP A 40 -11.22 -5.01 -18.40
C ASP A 40 -10.53 -4.05 -17.43
N LEU A 41 -10.05 -4.56 -16.28
CA LEU A 41 -9.51 -3.75 -15.19
C LEU A 41 -8.15 -4.29 -14.73
N LEU A 42 -7.15 -3.41 -14.67
CA LEU A 42 -5.85 -3.68 -14.07
C LEU A 42 -5.76 -3.06 -12.67
N LEU A 43 -5.31 -3.83 -11.68
CA LEU A 43 -5.00 -3.35 -10.33
C LEU A 43 -3.52 -3.57 -10.04
N ALA A 44 -2.81 -2.55 -9.56
CA ALA A 44 -1.39 -2.71 -9.19
C ALA A 44 -0.93 -1.75 -8.08
N GLY A 45 -0.37 -2.31 -7.00
CA GLY A 45 0.42 -1.58 -6.00
C GLY A 45 1.91 -1.85 -6.24
N PHE A 46 2.57 -1.02 -7.03
CA PHE A 46 3.98 -1.21 -7.38
C PHE A 46 4.90 -0.45 -6.41
N PRO A 47 6.11 -0.95 -6.11
CA PRO A 47 7.02 -0.28 -5.19
C PRO A 47 7.50 1.08 -5.75
N CYS A 48 7.69 2.06 -4.86
CA CYS A 48 8.26 3.36 -5.21
C CYS A 48 9.77 3.22 -5.48
N GLN A 49 10.18 3.33 -6.75
CA GLN A 49 11.57 3.25 -7.19
C GLN A 49 11.94 4.52 -8.00
N PRO A 50 13.15 5.08 -7.86
CA PRO A 50 13.62 6.13 -8.74
C PRO A 50 13.79 5.62 -10.17
N PHE A 51 13.46 6.44 -11.16
CA PHE A 51 13.76 6.14 -12.57
C PHE A 51 15.15 6.66 -12.90
N SER A 52 16.12 5.77 -13.16
CA SER A 52 17.46 6.18 -13.56
C SER A 52 17.50 6.54 -15.06
N LEU A 53 17.89 7.77 -15.38
CA LEU A 53 18.06 8.27 -16.75
C LEU A 53 19.37 7.80 -17.42
N ALA A 54 20.12 6.85 -16.84
CA ALA A 54 21.45 6.48 -17.34
C ALA A 54 21.45 6.04 -18.83
N GLY A 55 20.35 5.45 -19.32
CA GLY A 55 20.16 5.14 -20.74
C GLY A 55 19.66 6.31 -21.61
N VAL A 56 18.92 7.25 -21.02
CA VAL A 56 18.25 8.38 -21.69
C VAL A 56 19.23 9.54 -21.91
N SER A 57 20.08 9.86 -20.92
CA SER A 57 21.06 10.95 -21.00
C SER A 57 22.09 10.75 -22.11
N LYS A 58 22.53 9.51 -22.34
CA LYS A 58 23.52 9.17 -23.39
C LYS A 58 22.93 9.21 -24.81
N LYS A 59 21.61 9.08 -24.95
CA LYS A 59 20.89 9.10 -26.24
C LYS A 59 20.34 10.49 -26.59
N ASN A 60 19.98 11.30 -25.60
CA ASN A 60 19.70 12.73 -25.78
C ASN A 60 20.92 13.48 -26.30
N SER A 61 22.14 13.15 -25.82
CA SER A 61 23.39 13.68 -26.38
C SER A 61 23.70 13.21 -27.81
N LEU A 62 22.94 12.24 -28.34
CA LEU A 62 23.09 11.67 -29.69
C LEU A 62 21.89 11.99 -30.61
N GLY A 63 20.97 12.87 -30.19
CA GLY A 63 19.82 13.30 -31.00
C GLY A 63 18.82 12.20 -31.36
N ARG A 64 18.79 11.07 -30.62
CA ARG A 64 17.83 9.99 -30.87
C ARG A 64 16.54 10.20 -30.07
N PRO A 65 15.35 9.99 -30.66
CA PRO A 65 14.09 10.07 -29.94
C PRO A 65 14.08 9.05 -28.80
N THR A 66 13.73 9.50 -27.59
CA THR A 66 13.65 8.67 -26.39
C THR A 66 12.21 8.25 -26.18
N GLY A 67 11.90 6.97 -26.37
CA GLY A 67 10.55 6.41 -26.22
C GLY A 67 10.45 5.35 -25.13
N PHE A 68 9.28 4.70 -25.04
CA PHE A 68 8.96 3.56 -24.16
C PHE A 68 10.12 2.58 -23.95
N ALA A 69 10.81 2.20 -25.03
CA ALA A 69 11.90 1.21 -25.01
C ALA A 69 13.21 1.71 -24.35
N ASP A 70 13.43 3.02 -24.25
CA ASP A 70 14.66 3.62 -23.73
C ASP A 70 14.62 3.91 -22.22
N ARG A 71 13.43 3.92 -21.62
CA ARG A 71 13.23 4.13 -20.17
C ARG A 71 13.19 2.81 -19.37
N THR A 72 13.40 1.68 -20.04
CA THR A 72 13.03 0.31 -19.59
C THR A 72 13.85 -0.35 -18.49
N GLN A 73 14.94 0.23 -17.99
CA GLN A 73 15.83 -0.53 -17.12
C GLN A 73 15.48 -0.42 -15.63
N GLY A 74 14.72 -1.42 -15.14
CA GLY A 74 14.86 -1.92 -13.76
C GLY A 74 13.78 -1.56 -12.73
N THR A 75 12.62 -1.00 -13.14
CA THR A 75 11.54 -0.68 -12.18
C THR A 75 10.21 -1.34 -12.56
N LEU A 76 9.46 -1.79 -11.54
CA LEU A 76 8.20 -2.53 -11.73
C LEU A 76 7.06 -1.68 -12.33
N PHE A 77 7.18 -0.36 -12.33
CA PHE A 77 6.24 0.50 -13.05
C PHE A 77 6.25 0.22 -14.56
N PHE A 78 7.42 -0.04 -15.16
CA PHE A 78 7.50 -0.35 -16.59
C PHE A 78 6.92 -1.72 -16.93
N ASP A 79 6.96 -2.68 -16.01
CA ASP A 79 6.23 -3.94 -16.17
C ASP A 79 4.72 -3.73 -16.19
N VAL A 80 4.20 -2.88 -15.30
CA VAL A 80 2.78 -2.47 -15.33
C VAL A 80 2.45 -1.78 -16.66
N ALA A 81 3.26 -0.81 -17.09
CA ALA A 81 3.06 -0.10 -18.35
C ALA A 81 3.12 -1.03 -19.57
N ARG A 82 4.02 -2.01 -19.57
CA ARG A 82 4.14 -3.06 -20.61
C ARG A 82 2.86 -3.87 -20.71
N ILE A 83 2.27 -4.26 -19.56
CA ILE A 83 1.01 -5.00 -19.52
C ILE A 83 -0.15 -4.13 -20.01
N ILE A 84 -0.26 -2.88 -19.55
CA ILE A 84 -1.29 -1.93 -20.02
C ILE A 84 -1.19 -1.75 -21.54
N LYS A 85 0.03 -1.62 -22.08
CA LYS A 85 0.25 -1.48 -23.52
C LYS A 85 -0.23 -2.69 -24.31
N ALA A 86 0.10 -3.89 -23.84
CA ALA A 86 -0.25 -5.13 -24.53
C ALA A 86 -1.73 -5.48 -24.41
N LYS A 87 -2.33 -5.24 -23.25
CA LYS A 87 -3.70 -5.69 -22.92
C LYS A 87 -4.77 -4.64 -23.09
N ARG A 88 -4.41 -3.36 -23.14
CA ARG A 88 -5.34 -2.24 -23.36
C ARG A 88 -6.62 -2.35 -22.49
N PRO A 89 -6.51 -2.58 -21.16
CA PRO A 89 -7.70 -2.69 -20.32
C PRO A 89 -8.55 -1.42 -20.40
N LYS A 90 -9.86 -1.55 -20.20
CA LYS A 90 -10.77 -0.39 -20.17
C LYS A 90 -10.38 0.61 -19.08
N ALA A 91 -9.88 0.12 -17.94
CA ALA A 91 -9.38 0.96 -16.87
C ALA A 91 -8.22 0.34 -16.08
N PHE A 92 -7.56 1.16 -15.28
CA PHE A 92 -6.63 0.70 -14.26
C PHE A 92 -6.78 1.50 -12.95
N LEU A 93 -6.38 0.88 -11.85
CA LEU A 93 -6.15 1.53 -10.55
C LEU A 93 -4.75 1.16 -10.06
N LEU A 94 -3.91 2.19 -9.90
CA LEU A 94 -2.58 2.07 -9.34
C LEU A 94 -2.53 2.70 -7.95
N GLU A 95 -1.84 2.06 -7.02
CA GLU A 95 -1.61 2.55 -5.66
C GLU A 95 -0.12 2.73 -5.40
N ASN A 96 0.24 3.79 -4.67
CA ASN A 96 1.60 4.03 -4.22
C ASN A 96 1.66 4.91 -2.96
N VAL A 97 2.86 5.08 -2.40
CA VAL A 97 3.11 5.97 -1.25
C VAL A 97 2.77 7.43 -1.58
N LYS A 98 2.35 8.20 -0.56
CA LYS A 98 2.03 9.64 -0.71
C LYS A 98 3.20 10.45 -1.30
N ASN A 99 4.43 10.07 -0.94
CA ASN A 99 5.64 10.76 -1.36
C ASN A 99 5.96 10.55 -2.85
N LEU A 100 5.26 9.66 -3.56
CA LEU A 100 5.46 9.48 -5.00
C LEU A 100 5.33 10.82 -5.74
N VAL A 101 4.35 11.65 -5.35
CA VAL A 101 4.05 12.95 -6.00
C VAL A 101 5.23 13.93 -5.91
N SER A 102 5.98 13.90 -4.80
CA SER A 102 7.14 14.77 -4.58
C SER A 102 8.49 14.08 -4.82
N HIS A 103 8.48 12.77 -5.07
CA HIS A 103 9.68 11.96 -5.22
C HIS A 103 10.55 12.46 -6.38
N ASP A 104 11.86 12.53 -6.13
CA ASP A 104 12.84 13.03 -7.10
C ASP A 104 12.44 14.40 -7.68
N HIS A 105 12.04 15.34 -6.81
CA HIS A 105 11.53 16.67 -7.17
C HIS A 105 10.35 16.60 -8.17
N GLY A 106 9.46 15.62 -7.97
CA GLY A 106 8.28 15.37 -8.81
C GLY A 106 8.61 14.81 -10.20
N ARG A 107 9.86 14.48 -10.51
CA ARG A 107 10.23 13.89 -11.81
C ARG A 107 9.65 12.49 -12.00
N THR A 108 9.69 11.65 -10.96
CA THR A 108 9.13 10.30 -11.00
C THR A 108 7.64 10.34 -11.33
N PHE A 109 6.87 11.15 -10.61
CA PHE A 109 5.43 11.24 -10.82
C PHE A 109 5.06 11.79 -12.21
N ARG A 110 5.73 12.85 -12.68
CA ARG A 110 5.52 13.38 -14.05
C ARG A 110 5.83 12.36 -15.14
N THR A 111 6.86 11.54 -14.94
CA THR A 111 7.22 10.46 -15.88
C THR A 111 6.12 9.40 -15.93
N ILE A 112 5.52 9.06 -14.78
CA ILE A 112 4.39 8.13 -14.69
C ILE A 112 3.18 8.69 -15.45
N LEU A 113 2.79 9.94 -15.19
CA LEU A 113 1.64 10.55 -15.85
C LEU A 113 1.84 10.65 -17.37
N SER A 114 2.98 11.16 -17.83
CA SER A 114 3.29 11.24 -19.27
C SER A 114 3.28 9.86 -19.95
N MET A 115 3.78 8.83 -19.28
CA MET A 115 3.69 7.46 -19.80
C MET A 115 2.23 6.99 -19.94
N LEU A 116 1.41 7.20 -18.93
CA LEU A 116 0.01 6.73 -18.91
C LEU A 116 -0.87 7.53 -19.89
N GLU A 117 -0.66 8.84 -19.98
CA GLU A 117 -1.45 9.78 -20.80
C GLU A 117 -0.92 9.87 -22.23
N ASP A 118 0.33 10.28 -22.41
CA ASP A 118 0.88 10.59 -23.74
C ASP A 118 1.26 9.33 -24.53
N GLU A 119 1.88 8.35 -23.87
CA GLU A 119 2.37 7.13 -24.54
C GLU A 119 1.31 6.04 -24.61
N LEU A 120 0.50 5.88 -23.56
CA LEU A 120 -0.53 4.85 -23.47
C LEU A 120 -1.94 5.37 -23.79
N GLY A 121 -2.16 6.68 -23.86
CA GLY A 121 -3.45 7.24 -24.30
C GLY A 121 -4.60 7.01 -23.32
N TYR A 122 -4.34 6.96 -22.01
CA TYR A 122 -5.37 6.88 -20.98
C TYR A 122 -5.71 8.27 -20.44
N HIS A 123 -6.98 8.47 -20.10
CA HIS A 123 -7.43 9.64 -19.34
C HIS A 123 -7.22 9.36 -17.86
N VAL A 124 -6.27 10.08 -17.25
CA VAL A 124 -5.81 9.81 -15.88
C VAL A 124 -6.36 10.82 -14.90
N SER A 125 -6.74 10.33 -13.72
CA SER A 125 -7.06 11.12 -12.54
C SER A 125 -6.31 10.55 -11.35
N TRP A 126 -5.90 11.39 -10.40
CA TRP A 126 -5.20 10.92 -9.21
C TRP A 126 -5.57 11.72 -7.97
N ARG A 127 -5.40 11.12 -6.80
CA ARG A 127 -5.58 11.78 -5.51
C ARG A 127 -4.71 11.14 -4.43
N VAL A 128 -4.21 11.96 -3.51
CA VAL A 128 -3.70 11.47 -2.23
C VAL A 128 -4.87 11.37 -1.26
N ILE A 129 -5.12 10.18 -0.70
CA ILE A 129 -6.21 9.93 0.25
C ILE A 129 -5.58 9.44 1.56
N ASP A 130 -5.94 10.08 2.67
CA ASP A 130 -5.71 9.54 4.02
C ASP A 130 -6.82 8.53 4.36
N THR A 131 -6.44 7.45 5.04
CA THR A 131 -7.40 6.47 5.58
C THR A 131 -8.15 7.00 6.79
N ASP A 132 -7.70 8.11 7.39
CA ASP A 132 -8.46 8.85 8.40
C ASP A 132 -9.83 9.26 7.81
N GLY A 133 -10.92 8.86 8.46
CA GLY A 133 -12.28 8.92 7.93
C GLY A 133 -12.82 7.58 7.37
N TRP A 134 -11.95 6.60 7.09
CA TRP A 134 -12.33 5.24 6.69
C TRP A 134 -12.04 4.19 7.77
N LEU A 135 -10.91 4.35 8.46
CA LEU A 135 -10.38 3.45 9.48
C LEU A 135 -9.68 4.30 10.54
N PRO A 136 -9.59 3.87 11.81
CA PRO A 136 -8.91 4.61 12.88
C PRO A 136 -7.39 4.58 12.74
N GLN A 137 -6.86 5.03 11.60
CA GLN A 137 -5.45 5.04 11.24
C GLN A 137 -5.16 6.23 10.32
N HIS A 138 -4.06 6.94 10.59
CA HIS A 138 -3.41 7.78 9.57
C HIS A 138 -2.61 6.92 8.59
N ARG A 139 -2.96 6.96 7.30
CA ARG A 139 -2.21 6.30 6.23
C ARG A 139 -2.54 6.95 4.89
N GLU A 140 -1.74 7.91 4.50
CA GLU A 140 -1.89 8.56 3.19
C GLU A 140 -1.26 7.71 2.07
N ARG A 141 -2.00 7.58 0.96
CA ARG A 141 -1.57 6.91 -0.28
C ARG A 141 -2.00 7.67 -1.51
N THR A 142 -1.19 7.59 -2.56
CA THR A 142 -1.48 8.12 -3.88
C THR A 142 -2.22 7.06 -4.68
N TYR A 143 -3.42 7.39 -5.15
CA TYR A 143 -4.21 6.55 -6.04
C TYR A 143 -4.24 7.19 -7.43
N ILE A 144 -3.99 6.38 -8.46
CA ILE A 144 -3.99 6.82 -9.87
C ILE A 144 -4.99 5.92 -10.61
N VAL A 145 -6.04 6.53 -11.13
CA VAL A 145 -7.07 5.87 -11.92
C VAL A 145 -6.93 6.33 -13.36
N GLY A 146 -6.96 5.40 -14.32
CA GLY A 146 -6.96 5.74 -15.73
C GLY A 146 -8.00 4.97 -16.50
N PHE A 147 -8.62 5.63 -17.48
CA PHE A 147 -9.60 5.04 -18.37
C PHE A 147 -9.21 5.20 -19.83
N LEU A 148 -9.45 4.15 -20.63
CA LEU A 148 -9.14 4.17 -22.05
C LEU A 148 -10.01 5.17 -22.83
N LYS A 149 -11.25 5.40 -22.36
CA LYS A 149 -12.18 6.38 -22.92
C LYS A 149 -12.46 7.48 -21.90
N PRO A 150 -12.66 8.74 -22.34
CA PRO A 150 -13.13 9.81 -21.45
C PRO A 150 -14.43 9.41 -20.75
N ASN A 151 -14.57 9.78 -19.48
CA ASN A 151 -15.79 9.58 -18.70
C ASN A 151 -15.88 10.60 -17.54
N GLY A 152 -16.90 10.46 -16.70
CA GLY A 152 -17.19 11.37 -15.59
C GLY A 152 -16.61 10.95 -14.23
N PHE A 153 -15.65 10.02 -14.17
CA PHE A 153 -15.06 9.62 -12.90
C PHE A 153 -14.37 10.81 -12.21
N SER A 154 -14.69 11.02 -10.94
CA SER A 154 -13.99 11.96 -10.08
C SER A 154 -13.79 11.36 -8.69
N PHE A 155 -12.59 11.56 -8.13
CA PHE A 155 -12.31 11.23 -6.75
C PHE A 155 -13.15 12.04 -5.74
N ASP A 156 -13.81 13.13 -6.15
CA ASP A 156 -14.75 13.87 -5.28
C ASP A 156 -15.95 13.03 -4.86
N SER A 157 -16.28 12.00 -5.66
CA SER A 157 -17.32 11.02 -5.36
C SER A 157 -16.88 9.92 -4.38
N VAL A 158 -15.59 9.86 -4.03
CA VAL A 158 -15.00 8.88 -3.11
C VAL A 158 -14.96 9.51 -1.72
N GLN A 159 -16.03 9.30 -0.96
CA GLN A 159 -16.23 9.90 0.35
C GLN A 159 -16.16 8.85 1.46
N ALA A 160 -15.49 9.21 2.55
CA ALA A 160 -15.30 8.34 3.68
C ALA A 160 -16.58 8.25 4.51
N PRO A 161 -16.99 7.05 4.97
CA PRO A 161 -18.23 6.89 5.73
C PRO A 161 -18.10 7.33 7.21
N GLY A 162 -16.90 7.67 7.67
CA GLY A 162 -16.56 7.76 9.08
C GLY A 162 -16.14 6.40 9.65
N HIS A 163 -15.48 6.42 10.81
CA HIS A 163 -15.10 5.21 11.55
C HIS A 163 -15.25 5.45 13.06
N GLY A 164 -15.30 4.36 13.83
CA GLY A 164 -15.19 4.43 15.29
C GLY A 164 -13.75 4.62 15.75
N ASP A 165 -13.53 4.65 17.06
CA ASP A 165 -12.21 4.79 17.66
C ASP A 165 -11.31 3.56 17.48
N VAL A 166 -10.09 3.63 18.01
CA VAL A 166 -9.15 2.50 18.04
C VAL A 166 -9.76 1.30 18.76
N GLY A 167 -10.62 1.49 19.76
CA GLY A 167 -11.31 0.41 20.47
C GLY A 167 -12.05 -0.55 19.53
N THR A 168 -12.61 -0.04 18.43
CA THR A 168 -13.35 -0.87 17.45
C THR A 168 -12.51 -1.94 16.75
N ILE A 169 -11.18 -1.82 16.72
CA ILE A 169 -10.30 -2.82 16.11
C ILE A 169 -9.73 -3.81 17.13
N LEU A 170 -9.82 -3.52 18.42
CA LEU A 170 -9.13 -4.29 19.46
C LEU A 170 -9.86 -5.60 19.77
N GLU A 171 -9.12 -6.62 20.16
CA GLU A 171 -9.68 -7.85 20.72
C GLU A 171 -9.99 -7.66 22.20
N ASP A 172 -11.13 -8.18 22.67
CA ASP A 172 -11.54 -8.10 24.08
C ASP A 172 -10.49 -8.70 25.02
N CYS A 173 -9.83 -9.78 24.58
CA CYS A 173 -8.79 -10.47 25.35
C CYS A 173 -7.60 -10.82 24.45
N ALA A 174 -6.67 -9.88 24.29
CA ALA A 174 -5.43 -10.11 23.56
C ALA A 174 -4.46 -11.00 24.37
N PRO A 175 -3.81 -12.01 23.75
CA PRO A 175 -2.85 -12.88 24.44
C PRO A 175 -1.66 -12.14 25.06
N ASP A 176 -1.20 -12.58 26.24
CA ASP A 176 -0.10 -11.95 26.98
C ASP A 176 1.23 -11.88 26.23
N LYS A 177 1.45 -12.77 25.25
CA LYS A 177 2.66 -12.77 24.39
C LYS A 177 2.84 -11.45 23.60
N TYR A 178 1.79 -10.64 23.48
CA TYR A 178 1.85 -9.35 22.81
C TYR A 178 2.25 -8.19 23.74
N THR A 179 2.21 -8.40 25.06
CA THR A 179 2.70 -7.43 26.06
C THR A 179 4.22 -7.27 25.95
N LEU A 180 4.70 -6.03 25.97
CA LEU A 180 6.13 -5.78 25.93
C LEU A 180 6.81 -6.23 27.23
N SER A 181 7.98 -6.84 27.11
CA SER A 181 8.84 -7.13 28.26
C SER A 181 9.41 -5.83 28.84
N ASP A 182 9.75 -5.82 30.13
CA ASP A 182 10.34 -4.64 30.80
C ASP A 182 11.57 -4.10 30.06
N ARG A 183 12.41 -5.02 29.56
CA ARG A 183 13.58 -4.67 28.75
C ARG A 183 13.23 -3.88 27.49
N MET A 184 12.21 -4.33 26.74
CA MET A 184 11.80 -3.69 25.49
C MET A 184 11.11 -2.35 25.79
N TRP A 185 10.22 -2.34 26.78
CA TRP A 185 9.53 -1.12 27.18
C TRP A 185 10.49 -0.03 27.66
N GLY A 186 11.42 -0.39 28.56
CA GLY A 186 12.47 0.52 29.01
C GLY A 186 13.39 0.99 27.88
N TYR A 187 13.65 0.16 26.86
CA TYR A 187 14.37 0.59 25.67
C TYR A 187 13.61 1.67 24.89
N LEU A 188 12.32 1.46 24.61
CA LEU A 188 11.49 2.42 23.87
C LEU A 188 11.32 3.75 24.63
N GLN A 189 11.18 3.70 25.95
CA GLN A 189 11.15 4.89 26.81
C GLN A 189 12.45 5.69 26.72
N ARG A 190 13.61 5.04 26.85
CA ARG A 190 14.92 5.71 26.70
C ARG A 190 15.13 6.25 25.29
N TYR A 191 14.70 5.52 24.27
CA TYR A 191 14.80 5.95 22.88
C TYR A 191 13.99 7.24 22.64
N ARG A 192 12.74 7.29 23.12
CA ARG A 192 11.89 8.49 23.04
C ARG A 192 12.54 9.68 23.76
N ALA A 193 12.97 9.51 25.01
CA ALA A 193 13.61 10.58 25.78
C ALA A 193 14.86 11.14 25.09
N LYS A 194 15.69 10.26 24.50
CA LYS A 194 16.86 10.67 23.71
C LYS A 194 16.49 11.54 22.51
N HIS A 195 15.44 11.18 21.78
CA HIS A 195 15.02 11.93 20.59
C HIS A 195 14.32 13.25 20.94
N GLU A 196 13.51 13.27 21.99
CA GLU A 196 12.90 14.49 22.52
C GLU A 196 13.97 15.50 22.97
N ALA A 197 15.00 15.05 23.68
CA ALA A 197 16.14 15.90 24.08
C ALA A 197 16.91 16.48 22.88
N ALA A 198 16.90 15.80 21.74
CA ALA A 198 17.52 16.25 20.50
C ALA A 198 16.58 17.09 19.61
N GLY A 199 15.38 17.45 20.08
CA GLY A 199 14.39 18.23 19.33
C GLY A 199 13.71 17.45 18.19
N ASN A 200 13.78 16.12 18.21
CA ASN A 200 13.21 15.26 17.19
C ASN A 200 11.89 14.62 17.66
N GLY A 201 10.89 14.52 16.78
CA GLY A 201 9.60 13.89 17.06
C GLY A 201 9.58 12.35 16.97
N PHE A 202 10.72 11.67 17.14
CA PHE A 202 10.81 10.20 17.03
C PHE A 202 10.51 9.52 18.37
N GLY A 203 9.90 8.33 18.32
CA GLY A 203 9.55 7.53 19.48
C GLY A 203 8.36 6.63 19.21
N TYR A 204 7.78 6.06 20.27
CA TYR A 204 6.62 5.19 20.14
C TYR A 204 5.30 5.98 20.10
N GLY A 205 4.28 5.42 19.43
CA GLY A 205 2.90 5.88 19.48
C GLY A 205 2.12 5.08 20.52
N MET A 206 1.59 5.76 21.54
CA MET A 206 0.69 5.15 22.52
C MET A 206 -0.76 5.42 22.11
N VAL A 207 -1.60 4.41 22.16
CA VAL A 207 -3.04 4.50 21.93
C VAL A 207 -3.82 3.76 23.03
N SER A 208 -5.05 4.15 23.22
CA SER A 208 -6.06 3.57 24.11
C SER A 208 -7.34 3.28 23.34
N THR A 209 -8.33 2.68 23.97
CA THR A 209 -9.62 2.35 23.31
C THR A 209 -10.31 3.60 22.75
N ASP A 210 -10.29 4.71 23.48
CA ASP A 210 -10.89 6.00 23.12
C ASP A 210 -10.01 6.86 22.19
N SER A 211 -8.81 6.38 21.83
CA SER A 211 -7.97 7.11 20.88
C SER A 211 -8.67 7.19 19.53
N PRO A 212 -8.76 8.38 18.90
CA PRO A 212 -9.50 8.53 17.64
C PRO A 212 -8.87 7.74 16.49
N ARG A 213 -7.54 7.56 16.51
CA ARG A 213 -6.79 6.85 15.46
C ARG A 213 -5.37 6.49 15.88
N THR A 214 -4.76 5.57 15.15
CA THR A 214 -3.35 5.18 15.27
C THR A 214 -2.45 5.94 14.28
N ARG A 215 -1.13 5.83 14.48
CA ARG A 215 -0.14 6.09 13.43
C ARG A 215 -0.22 5.01 12.33
N THR A 216 0.48 5.21 11.22
CA THR A 216 0.54 4.23 10.13
C THR A 216 1.14 2.90 10.57
N LEU A 217 0.44 1.80 10.31
CA LEU A 217 0.98 0.45 10.40
C LEU A 217 2.00 0.24 9.28
N SER A 218 3.28 0.16 9.64
CA SER A 218 4.37 -0.01 8.68
C SER A 218 4.76 -1.49 8.50
N ALA A 219 5.43 -1.82 7.40
CA ALA A 219 6.00 -3.15 7.21
C ALA A 219 7.13 -3.50 8.21
N ARG A 220 7.62 -2.51 8.99
CA ARG A 220 8.64 -2.69 10.03
C ARG A 220 8.03 -2.91 11.41
N TYR A 221 6.70 -2.83 11.54
CA TYR A 221 5.98 -2.96 12.81
C TYR A 221 6.36 -4.21 13.61
N GLY A 222 6.62 -5.33 12.92
CA GLY A 222 7.02 -6.58 13.56
C GLY A 222 8.35 -6.53 14.36
N LYS A 223 9.17 -5.48 14.23
CA LYS A 223 10.44 -5.33 14.97
C LYS A 223 10.21 -5.06 16.46
N ASP A 224 9.45 -4.02 16.77
CA ASP A 224 9.20 -3.57 18.15
C ASP A 224 7.77 -3.07 18.37
N GLY A 225 6.98 -2.91 17.31
CA GLY A 225 5.61 -2.37 17.34
C GLY A 225 5.52 -0.90 17.74
N SER A 226 6.65 -0.18 17.73
CA SER A 226 6.74 1.17 18.30
C SER A 226 5.79 2.17 17.66
N GLU A 227 5.38 1.98 16.40
CA GLU A 227 4.43 2.88 15.76
C GLU A 227 3.07 2.91 16.46
N ILE A 228 2.63 1.77 17.02
CA ILE A 228 1.30 1.58 17.63
C ILE A 228 1.41 0.62 18.82
N LEU A 229 1.41 1.17 20.03
CA LEU A 229 1.36 0.45 21.28
C LEU A 229 0.03 0.72 21.99
N VAL A 230 -0.64 -0.34 22.41
CA VAL A 230 -1.91 -0.26 23.14
C VAL A 230 -1.63 -0.19 24.64
N SER A 231 -2.10 0.88 25.27
CA SER A 231 -2.06 1.06 26.72
C SER A 231 -2.88 -0.02 27.40
N ARG A 232 -2.35 -0.57 28.49
CA ARG A 232 -3.05 -1.54 29.36
C ARG A 232 -3.53 -0.92 30.67
N GLY A 233 -3.32 0.37 30.86
CA GLY A 233 -3.53 1.08 32.12
C GLY A 233 -2.23 1.54 32.77
N GLU A 234 -2.35 2.36 33.81
CA GLU A 234 -1.20 2.93 34.52
C GLU A 234 -0.36 1.83 35.19
N GLY A 235 0.97 1.99 35.14
CA GLY A 235 1.91 1.03 35.73
C GLY A 235 2.07 -0.29 34.99
N LEU A 236 1.30 -0.53 33.92
CA LEU A 236 1.40 -1.75 33.11
C LEU A 236 2.17 -1.49 31.82
N ASN A 237 3.01 -2.45 31.43
CA ASN A 237 3.67 -2.40 30.12
C ASN A 237 2.62 -2.45 29.01
N PRO A 238 2.77 -1.61 27.97
CA PRO A 238 1.86 -1.65 26.84
C PRO A 238 2.06 -2.92 26.03
N ARG A 239 1.11 -3.21 25.14
CA ARG A 239 1.19 -4.32 24.21
C ARG A 239 1.24 -3.85 22.77
N ARG A 240 1.72 -4.72 21.89
CA ARG A 240 1.54 -4.58 20.44
C ARG A 240 0.12 -4.96 20.05
N LEU A 241 -0.28 -4.54 18.85
CA LEU A 241 -1.44 -5.08 18.18
C LEU A 241 -1.20 -6.55 17.82
N THR A 242 -2.25 -7.36 17.90
CA THR A 242 -2.22 -8.72 17.35
C THR A 242 -2.32 -8.67 15.82
N PRO A 243 -1.94 -9.75 15.10
CA PRO A 243 -2.19 -9.84 13.66
C PRO A 243 -3.66 -9.65 13.27
N ARG A 244 -4.61 -10.09 14.10
CA ARG A 244 -6.05 -9.90 13.87
C ARG A 244 -6.43 -8.43 14.00
N GLU A 245 -5.97 -7.74 15.02
CA GLU A 245 -6.19 -6.30 15.20
C GLU A 245 -5.56 -5.49 14.07
N CYS A 246 -4.36 -5.86 13.60
CA CYS A 246 -3.75 -5.28 12.40
C CYS A 246 -4.60 -5.53 11.13
N ALA A 247 -5.23 -6.70 10.99
CA ALA A 247 -6.09 -7.00 9.86
C ALA A 247 -7.36 -6.12 9.88
N ARG A 248 -8.00 -5.98 11.04
CA ARG A 248 -9.13 -5.05 11.26
C ARG A 248 -8.74 -3.60 10.97
N LEU A 249 -7.55 -3.18 11.41
CA LEU A 249 -7.01 -1.83 11.15
C LEU A 249 -6.78 -1.54 9.67
N MET A 250 -6.66 -2.56 8.83
CA MET A 250 -6.55 -2.46 7.37
C MET A 250 -7.90 -2.71 6.66
N GLY A 251 -8.97 -2.98 7.43
CA GLY A 251 -10.34 -3.21 6.95
C GLY A 251 -10.61 -4.63 6.44
N TYR A 252 -9.80 -5.62 6.82
CA TYR A 252 -10.11 -7.02 6.57
C TYR A 252 -11.12 -7.55 7.59
N PRO A 253 -12.02 -8.48 7.18
CA PRO A 253 -13.00 -9.06 8.09
C PRO A 253 -12.36 -10.02 9.09
N ASP A 254 -13.06 -10.34 10.18
CA ASP A 254 -12.60 -11.30 11.19
C ASP A 254 -12.45 -12.72 10.66
N SER A 255 -13.15 -13.06 9.56
CA SER A 255 -12.99 -14.32 8.84
C SER A 255 -11.67 -14.41 8.04
N PHE A 256 -10.93 -13.31 7.88
CA PHE A 256 -9.69 -13.30 7.11
C PHE A 256 -8.64 -14.24 7.73
N ALA A 257 -8.23 -15.28 7.00
CA ALA A 257 -7.26 -16.26 7.45
C ALA A 257 -5.84 -15.68 7.47
N ILE A 258 -5.08 -15.96 8.53
CA ILE A 258 -3.67 -15.54 8.68
C ILE A 258 -2.82 -16.80 8.86
N PRO A 259 -2.47 -17.53 7.77
CA PRO A 259 -1.80 -18.84 7.85
C PRO A 259 -0.26 -18.75 8.02
N VAL A 260 0.24 -17.59 8.44
CA VAL A 260 1.67 -17.27 8.54
C VAL A 260 2.03 -16.82 9.96
N SER A 261 3.33 -16.78 10.27
CA SER A 261 3.78 -16.29 11.58
C SER A 261 3.46 -14.81 11.79
N ASP A 262 3.36 -14.39 13.06
CA ASP A 262 3.11 -12.99 13.44
C ASP A 262 4.05 -12.03 12.71
N THR A 263 5.36 -12.34 12.62
CA THR A 263 6.35 -11.52 11.90
C THR A 263 6.00 -11.32 10.43
N GLN A 264 5.56 -12.38 9.74
CA GLN A 264 5.16 -12.28 8.34
C GLN A 264 3.81 -11.54 8.20
N ALA A 265 2.86 -11.80 9.10
CA ALA A 265 1.58 -11.12 9.12
C ALA A 265 1.73 -9.60 9.28
N TYR A 266 2.57 -9.14 10.22
CA TYR A 266 2.86 -7.71 10.40
C TYR A 266 3.48 -7.09 9.15
N ARG A 267 4.39 -7.80 8.49
CA ARG A 267 5.02 -7.33 7.25
C ARG A 267 4.01 -7.21 6.11
N GLN A 268 3.14 -8.21 5.96
CA GLN A 268 2.10 -8.24 4.93
C GLN A 268 1.07 -7.12 5.15
N LEU A 269 0.51 -7.02 6.36
CA LEU A 269 -0.50 -6.02 6.70
C LEU A 269 0.07 -4.60 6.64
N GLY A 270 1.30 -4.39 7.08
CA GLY A 270 1.98 -3.09 6.96
C GLY A 270 2.25 -2.65 5.52
N ASN A 271 2.41 -3.61 4.59
CA ASN A 271 2.53 -3.35 3.14
C ASN A 271 1.19 -3.34 2.40
N SER A 272 0.09 -3.72 3.04
CA SER A 272 -1.21 -3.82 2.39
C SER A 272 -1.84 -2.43 2.15
N VAL A 273 -2.96 -2.43 1.43
CA VAL A 273 -3.83 -1.28 1.17
C VAL A 273 -4.99 -1.28 2.15
N ALA A 274 -5.60 -0.10 2.38
CA ALA A 274 -6.83 -0.02 3.16
C ALA A 274 -8.01 -0.51 2.32
N VAL A 275 -8.55 -1.68 2.67
CA VAL A 275 -9.61 -2.36 1.90
C VAL A 275 -10.84 -1.45 1.62
N PRO A 276 -11.35 -0.66 2.58
CA PRO A 276 -12.51 0.21 2.36
C PRO A 276 -12.26 1.30 1.33
N VAL A 277 -11.04 1.86 1.27
CA VAL A 277 -10.67 2.89 0.29
C VAL A 277 -10.66 2.28 -1.12
N ILE A 278 -10.02 1.12 -1.29
CA ILE A 278 -9.99 0.42 -2.57
C ILE A 278 -11.40 0.05 -3.03
N ARG A 279 -12.24 -0.44 -2.11
CA ARG A 279 -13.65 -0.75 -2.41
C ARG A 279 -14.39 0.47 -2.91
N ALA A 280 -14.30 1.60 -2.21
CA ALA A 280 -15.00 2.82 -2.59
C ALA A 280 -14.54 3.36 -3.95
N ILE A 281 -13.23 3.33 -4.23
CA ILE A 281 -12.72 3.70 -5.56
C ILE A 281 -13.27 2.74 -6.62
N GLY A 282 -13.20 1.43 -6.38
CA GLY A 282 -13.70 0.41 -7.30
C GLY A 282 -15.18 0.55 -7.62
N GLU A 283 -16.02 0.83 -6.61
CA GLU A 283 -17.46 1.08 -6.79
C GLU A 283 -17.72 2.31 -7.67
N ARG A 284 -16.89 3.37 -7.57
CA ARG A 284 -17.00 4.56 -8.42
C ARG A 284 -16.43 4.35 -9.82
N MET A 285 -15.51 3.40 -9.99
CA MET A 285 -14.99 3.00 -11.30
C MET A 285 -15.96 2.09 -12.06
N ALA A 286 -16.71 1.24 -11.36
CA ALA A 286 -17.54 0.19 -11.95
C ALA A 286 -18.52 0.65 -13.06
N PRO A 287 -19.18 1.82 -12.98
CA PRO A 287 -20.05 2.32 -14.06
C PRO A 287 -19.35 2.64 -15.38
N PHE A 288 -18.01 2.65 -15.41
CA PHE A 288 -17.20 3.02 -16.57
C PHE A 288 -16.39 1.84 -17.16
N LEU A 289 -16.61 0.62 -16.66
CA LEU A 289 -16.04 -0.64 -17.17
C LEU A 289 -17.02 -1.31 -18.14
#